data_AF-C3ZX16-F1
#
_entry.id   AF-C3ZX16-F1
#
_cell.length_a   1.000
_cell.length_b   1.000
_cell.length_c   1.000
_cell.angle_alpha   90.00
_cell.angle_beta   90.00
_cell.angle_gamma   90.00
#
_symmetry.space_group_name_H-M   'P 1'
#
loop_
_entity.id
_entity.type
_entity.pdbx_description
1 polymer ?
#
loop_
_entity_poly.entity_id
_entity_poly.type
_entity_poly.pdbx_seq_one_letter_code
_entity_poly.pdbx_strand_id
1 'polypeptide(L)'
;MFQEIIIVIVFGMEYILRMWAAGCRSRYQTWRGRLRFARRPFVIIDLVVIVASVVVLSLGSHGNVFAASALRGLRFLQILRMVRMDRRGGTWKLLGSVVWAHRQELLTTAYIGFLALIFASFSLYLIEKDENPEDFGNFAKALYWGVITLLTVGYGDATPDTWLGKLVAVGFSLLGISFFMLPAGILGSGFALKVQEQARQKHFARRRHPAAALIQVPSIEYNT
;
A
#
# COMPACT_ATOMS: atom_id res chain seq x y z
N MET A 1 6.70 25.10 13.37
CA MET A 1 8.08 25.59 13.11
C MET A 1 9.13 24.96 14.02
N PHE A 2 9.18 25.21 15.34
CA PHE A 2 10.22 24.61 16.22
C PHE A 2 10.25 23.08 16.19
N GLN A 3 9.10 22.42 16.31
CA GLN A 3 9.01 20.96 16.18
C GLN A 3 9.50 20.46 14.81
N GLU A 4 9.19 21.17 13.72
CA GLU A 4 9.62 20.79 12.38
C GLU A 4 11.13 20.92 12.20
N ILE A 5 11.75 21.97 12.77
CA ILE A 5 13.20 22.17 12.77
C ILE A 5 13.90 21.03 13.53
N ILE A 6 13.43 20.71 14.74
CA ILE A 6 13.97 19.60 15.53
C ILE A 6 13.88 18.28 14.75
N ILE A 7 12.71 18.02 14.15
CA ILE A 7 12.48 16.80 13.37
C ILE A 7 13.40 16.72 12.13
N VAL A 8 13.62 17.83 11.43
CA VAL A 8 14.54 17.90 10.28
C VAL A 8 15.98 17.64 10.71
N ILE A 9 16.42 18.22 11.82
CA ILE A 9 17.77 18.01 12.36
C ILE A 9 17.96 16.55 12.75
N VAL A 10 17.02 15.97 13.50
CA VAL A 10 17.06 14.55 13.91
C VAL A 10 17.08 13.62 12.70
N PHE A 11 16.22 13.84 11.70
CA PHE A 11 16.20 13.02 10.48
C PHE A 11 17.43 13.21 9.60
N GLY A 12 17.96 14.42 9.50
CA GLY A 12 19.20 14.70 8.81
C GLY A 12 20.37 13.94 9.43
N MET A 13 20.49 14.00 10.76
CA MET A 13 21.50 13.22 11.49
C MET A 13 21.30 11.72 11.31
N GLU A 14 20.07 11.21 11.43
CA GLU A 14 19.77 9.78 11.22
C GLU A 14 20.18 9.31 9.81
N TYR A 15 19.87 10.11 8.78
CA TYR A 15 20.21 9.79 7.39
C TYR A 15 21.74 9.74 7.17
N ILE A 16 22.47 10.72 7.71
CA ILE A 16 23.93 10.78 7.61
C ILE A 16 24.57 9.59 8.34
N LEU A 17 24.16 9.32 9.59
CA LEU A 17 24.65 8.20 10.38
C LEU A 17 24.36 6.86 9.69
N ARG A 18 23.17 6.69 9.10
CA ARG A 18 22.79 5.48 8.36
C ARG A 18 23.65 5.28 7.12
N MET A 19 23.93 6.35 6.37
CA MET A 19 24.78 6.29 5.19
C MET A 19 26.26 6.02 5.53
N TRP A 20 26.73 6.51 6.68
CA TRP A 20 28.07 6.19 7.19
C TRP A 20 28.16 4.74 7.66
N ALA A 21 27.21 4.28 8.49
CA ALA A 21 27.14 2.91 8.98
C ALA A 21 26.92 1.85 7.88
N ALA A 22 26.37 2.24 6.72
CA ALA A 22 26.26 1.35 5.56
C ALA A 22 27.61 0.81 5.09
N GLY A 23 28.71 1.51 5.39
CA GLY A 23 30.08 1.08 5.10
C GLY A 23 30.53 -0.19 5.83
N CYS A 24 29.85 -0.61 6.91
CA CYS A 24 30.17 -1.83 7.65
C CYS A 24 29.85 -3.12 6.88
N ARG A 25 29.08 -3.05 5.79
CA ARG A 25 28.92 -4.20 4.87
C ARG A 25 29.98 -4.11 3.77
N SER A 26 30.75 -5.18 3.60
CA SER A 26 31.73 -5.36 2.51
C SER A 26 31.18 -4.96 1.12
N ARG A 27 29.87 -5.17 0.88
CA ARG A 27 29.18 -4.78 -0.37
C ARG A 27 29.06 -3.27 -0.64
N TYR A 28 29.20 -2.40 0.38
CA TYR A 28 28.99 -0.94 0.29
C TYR A 28 30.19 -0.10 0.76
N GLN A 29 31.37 -0.71 0.89
CA GLN A 29 32.55 -0.08 1.47
C GLN A 29 33.10 1.07 0.61
N THR A 30 33.06 0.93 -0.72
CA THR A 30 33.55 1.95 -1.68
C THR A 30 32.53 3.07 -1.91
N TRP A 31 32.98 4.25 -2.38
CA TRP A 31 32.11 5.37 -2.81
C TRP A 31 31.00 4.95 -3.78
N ARG A 32 31.33 4.10 -4.78
CA ARG A 32 30.34 3.51 -5.70
C ARG A 32 29.32 2.61 -5.00
N GLY A 33 29.72 1.96 -3.91
CA GLY A 33 28.85 1.15 -3.04
C GLY A 33 27.88 2.01 -2.24
N ARG A 34 28.34 3.14 -1.70
CA ARG A 34 27.48 4.11 -1.00
C ARG A 34 26.43 4.74 -1.93
N LEU A 35 26.81 5.07 -3.17
CA LEU A 35 25.86 5.56 -4.18
C LEU A 35 24.80 4.51 -4.54
N ARG A 36 25.20 3.23 -4.61
CA ARG A 36 24.26 2.11 -4.80
C ARG A 36 23.31 1.94 -3.63
N PHE A 37 23.75 2.22 -2.40
CA PHE A 37 22.89 2.22 -1.21
C PHE A 37 21.88 3.39 -1.25
N ALA A 38 22.32 4.58 -1.65
CA ALA A 38 21.47 5.77 -1.80
C ALA A 38 20.35 5.57 -2.83
N ARG A 39 20.58 4.77 -3.89
CA ARG A 39 19.58 4.44 -4.91
C ARG A 39 18.48 3.47 -4.45
N ARG A 40 18.49 3.00 -3.20
CA ARG A 40 17.39 2.15 -2.69
C ARG A 40 16.13 3.01 -2.52
N PRO A 41 14.93 2.50 -2.89
CA PRO A 41 13.70 3.30 -2.93
C PRO A 41 13.38 3.96 -1.58
N PHE A 42 13.55 3.24 -0.46
CA PHE A 42 13.35 3.82 0.88
C PHE A 42 14.33 4.93 1.24
N VAL A 43 15.58 4.87 0.75
CA VAL A 43 16.61 5.89 1.00
C VAL A 43 16.37 7.13 0.14
N ILE A 44 15.84 6.94 -1.09
CA ILE A 44 15.38 8.04 -1.94
C ILE A 44 14.20 8.76 -1.30
N ILE A 45 13.19 8.02 -0.82
CA ILE A 45 12.08 8.60 -0.04
C ILE A 45 12.64 9.33 1.19
N ASP A 46 13.68 8.80 1.83
CA ASP A 46 14.35 9.43 2.97
C ASP A 46 14.94 10.82 2.61
N LEU A 47 15.68 10.86 1.51
CA LEU A 47 16.27 12.09 0.99
C LEU A 47 15.21 13.11 0.57
N VAL A 48 14.17 12.68 -0.16
CA VAL A 48 13.12 13.57 -0.68
C VAL A 48 12.39 14.31 0.44
N VAL A 49 12.00 13.65 1.54
CA VAL A 49 11.30 14.39 2.61
C VAL A 49 12.24 15.29 3.39
N ILE A 50 13.52 14.93 3.56
CA ILE A 50 14.49 15.83 4.22
C ILE A 50 14.64 17.11 3.39
N VAL A 51 14.88 16.97 2.08
CA VAL A 51 14.98 18.10 1.15
C VAL A 51 13.70 18.93 1.14
N ALA A 52 12.53 18.29 0.99
CA ALA A 52 11.24 18.98 1.01
C ALA A 52 11.02 19.74 2.33
N SER A 53 11.43 19.18 3.47
CA SER A 53 11.27 19.82 4.78
C SER A 53 12.20 21.02 4.95
N VAL A 54 13.43 20.96 4.43
CA VAL A 54 14.35 22.11 4.42
C VAL A 54 13.81 23.24 3.54
N VAL A 55 13.27 22.91 2.36
CA VAL A 55 12.66 23.89 1.44
C VAL A 55 11.44 24.57 2.07
N VAL A 56 10.61 23.83 2.82
CA VAL A 56 9.48 24.41 3.57
C VAL A 56 9.97 25.42 4.61
N LEU A 57 11.01 25.08 5.36
CA LEU A 57 11.54 25.94 6.42
C LEU A 57 12.19 27.20 5.86
N SER A 58 12.89 27.12 4.71
CA SER A 58 13.51 28.29 4.08
C SER A 58 12.49 29.22 3.43
N LEU A 59 11.53 28.67 2.67
CA LEU A 59 10.51 29.48 1.98
C LEU A 59 9.45 30.05 2.93
N GLY A 60 9.10 29.30 4.00
CA GLY A 60 8.17 29.77 5.03
C GLY A 60 8.69 30.96 5.84
N SER A 61 10.00 31.16 5.89
CA SER A 61 10.61 32.29 6.62
C SER A 61 10.54 33.63 5.88
N HIS A 62 10.28 33.63 4.56
CA HIS A 62 10.33 34.84 3.72
C HIS A 62 8.96 35.48 3.41
N GLY A 63 7.87 35.07 4.07
CA GLY A 63 6.59 35.79 4.08
C GLY A 63 5.84 35.93 2.73
N ASN A 64 6.35 35.39 1.63
CA ASN A 64 5.72 35.52 0.32
C ASN A 64 4.40 34.72 0.24
N VAL A 65 3.32 35.37 -0.19
CA VAL A 65 1.96 34.79 -0.31
C VAL A 65 1.91 33.59 -1.27
N PHE A 66 2.80 33.55 -2.27
CA PHE A 66 3.02 32.38 -3.14
C PHE A 66 3.60 31.17 -2.41
N ALA A 67 4.35 31.38 -1.32
CA ALA A 67 4.86 30.30 -0.48
C ALA A 67 3.71 29.58 0.24
N ALA A 68 2.61 30.25 0.60
CA ALA A 68 1.52 29.63 1.34
C ALA A 68 0.88 28.43 0.62
N SER A 69 0.67 28.52 -0.70
CA SER A 69 0.12 27.42 -1.50
C SER A 69 1.14 26.29 -1.71
N ALA A 70 2.40 26.61 -1.98
CA ALA A 70 3.48 25.63 -2.11
C ALA A 70 3.75 24.89 -0.78
N LEU A 71 3.66 25.59 0.34
CA LEU A 71 3.79 25.05 1.70
C LEU A 71 2.69 24.03 2.02
N ARG A 72 1.46 24.21 1.54
CA ARG A 72 0.37 23.23 1.72
C ARG A 72 0.69 21.91 1.01
N GLY A 73 1.16 21.97 -0.24
CA GLY A 73 1.58 20.78 -0.99
C GLY A 73 2.79 20.08 -0.38
N LEU A 74 3.77 20.84 0.11
CA LEU A 74 4.95 20.29 0.77
C LEU A 74 4.62 19.68 2.15
N ARG A 75 3.59 20.17 2.86
CA ARG A 75 3.07 19.51 4.07
C ARG A 75 2.48 18.14 3.78
N PHE A 76 1.83 17.95 2.63
CA PHE A 76 1.38 16.63 2.20
C PHE A 76 2.55 15.64 2.03
N LEU A 77 3.71 16.10 1.53
CA LEU A 77 4.92 15.26 1.46
C LEU A 77 5.43 14.82 2.84
N GLN A 78 5.05 15.49 3.93
CA GLN A 78 5.42 15.04 5.28
C GLN A 78 4.70 13.74 5.69
N ILE A 79 3.54 13.42 5.10
CA ILE A 79 2.86 12.12 5.30
C ILE A 79 3.74 10.96 4.83
N LEU A 80 4.61 11.19 3.83
CA LEU A 80 5.59 10.19 3.38
C LEU A 80 6.58 9.78 4.47
N ARG A 81 6.70 10.53 5.58
CA ARG A 81 7.49 10.10 6.75
C ARG A 81 6.93 8.83 7.38
N MET A 82 5.60 8.63 7.39
CA MET A 82 4.98 7.41 7.93
C MET A 82 5.35 6.18 7.10
N VAL A 83 5.51 6.33 5.79
CA VAL A 83 5.90 5.25 4.87
C VAL A 83 7.28 4.67 5.22
N ARG A 84 8.14 5.46 5.88
CA ARG A 84 9.48 5.04 6.32
C ARG A 84 9.47 4.12 7.54
N MET A 85 8.35 4.03 8.27
CA MET A 85 8.25 3.19 9.47
C MET A 85 8.50 1.71 9.12
N ASP A 86 8.22 1.28 7.89
CA ASP A 86 8.65 -0.03 7.36
C ASP A 86 10.11 0.01 6.87
N ARG A 87 11.06 0.06 7.82
CA ARG A 87 12.51 0.14 7.59
C ARG A 87 13.11 -0.99 6.74
N ARG A 88 12.41 -2.11 6.53
CA ARG A 88 12.94 -3.28 5.78
C ARG A 88 12.12 -3.61 4.53
N GLY A 89 11.00 -2.92 4.30
CA GLY A 89 10.02 -3.28 3.28
C GLY A 89 9.49 -4.71 3.48
N GLY A 90 9.52 -5.20 4.73
CA GLY A 90 9.16 -6.58 5.04
C GLY A 90 7.67 -6.81 4.82
N THR A 91 6.86 -5.83 5.25
CA THR A 91 5.41 -5.83 5.09
C THR A 91 5.04 -5.77 3.62
N TRP A 92 5.68 -4.87 2.85
CA TRP A 92 5.47 -4.76 1.41
C TRP A 92 5.89 -6.01 0.63
N LYS A 93 7.00 -6.65 1.01
CA LYS A 93 7.41 -7.94 0.41
C LYS A 93 6.46 -9.06 0.76
N LEU A 94 5.97 -9.11 2.00
CA LEU A 94 5.02 -10.11 2.44
C LEU A 94 3.72 -9.98 1.65
N LEU A 95 3.15 -8.77 1.63
CA LEU A 95 1.94 -8.40 0.89
C LEU A 95 2.11 -8.72 -0.60
N GLY A 96 3.15 -8.20 -1.25
CA GLY A 96 3.40 -8.44 -2.66
C GLY A 96 3.57 -9.93 -2.98
N SER A 97 4.17 -10.71 -2.09
CA SER A 97 4.32 -12.14 -2.28
C SER A 97 3.02 -12.92 -2.07
N VAL A 98 2.09 -12.48 -1.21
CA VAL A 98 0.74 -13.07 -1.10
C VAL A 98 -0.08 -12.72 -2.35
N VAL A 99 -0.07 -11.46 -2.77
CA VAL A 99 -0.74 -10.99 -3.99
C VAL A 99 -0.24 -11.76 -5.22
N TRP A 100 1.08 -11.94 -5.34
CA TRP A 100 1.67 -12.67 -6.46
C TRP A 100 1.30 -14.16 -6.47
N ALA A 101 1.18 -14.78 -5.30
CA ALA A 101 0.77 -16.16 -5.15
C ALA A 101 -0.68 -16.37 -5.60
N HIS A 102 -1.58 -15.47 -5.20
CA HIS A 102 -3.01 -15.54 -5.53
C HIS A 102 -3.42 -14.64 -6.71
N ARG A 103 -2.48 -14.25 -7.58
CA ARG A 103 -2.74 -13.27 -8.64
C ARG A 103 -3.84 -13.71 -9.61
N GLN A 104 -3.95 -15.00 -9.89
CA GLN A 104 -4.94 -15.52 -10.82
C GLN A 104 -6.36 -15.45 -10.23
N GLU A 105 -6.52 -15.79 -8.95
CA GLU A 105 -7.79 -15.68 -8.22
C GLU A 105 -8.21 -14.21 -8.08
N LEU A 106 -7.26 -13.33 -7.74
CA LEU A 106 -7.50 -11.88 -7.63
C LEU A 106 -7.90 -11.26 -8.98
N LEU A 107 -7.20 -11.60 -10.06
CA LEU A 107 -7.54 -11.11 -11.39
C LEU A 107 -8.89 -11.62 -11.87
N THR A 108 -9.22 -12.89 -11.60
CA THR A 108 -10.51 -13.48 -11.99
C THR A 108 -11.67 -12.81 -11.26
N THR A 109 -11.56 -12.62 -9.94
CA THR A 109 -12.58 -11.95 -9.12
C THR A 109 -12.71 -10.47 -9.48
N ALA A 110 -11.60 -9.76 -9.73
CA ALA A 110 -11.62 -8.39 -10.21
C ALA A 110 -12.26 -8.27 -11.60
N TYR A 111 -11.96 -9.19 -12.52
CA TYR A 111 -12.56 -9.20 -13.86
C TYR A 111 -14.07 -9.42 -13.81
N ILE A 112 -14.54 -10.43 -13.07
CA ILE A 112 -15.97 -10.72 -12.93
C ILE A 112 -16.68 -9.57 -12.20
N GLY A 113 -16.08 -9.03 -11.13
CA GLY A 113 -16.62 -7.88 -10.41
C GLY A 113 -16.71 -6.63 -11.28
N PHE A 114 -15.69 -6.33 -12.08
CA PHE A 114 -15.71 -5.22 -13.03
C PHE A 114 -16.78 -5.40 -14.11
N LEU A 115 -16.94 -6.62 -14.63
CA LEU A 115 -18.00 -6.93 -15.59
C LEU A 115 -19.39 -6.72 -14.97
N ALA A 116 -19.61 -7.25 -13.76
CA ALA A 116 -20.86 -7.07 -13.01
C ALA A 116 -21.16 -5.60 -12.72
N LEU A 117 -20.13 -4.80 -12.38
CA LEU A 117 -20.25 -3.35 -12.19
C LEU A 117 -20.77 -2.66 -13.46
N ILE A 118 -20.13 -2.92 -14.61
CA ILE A 118 -20.54 -2.30 -15.87
C ILE A 118 -21.96 -2.73 -16.26
N PHE A 119 -22.30 -4.00 -16.13
CA PHE A 119 -23.65 -4.50 -16.43
C PHE A 119 -24.71 -3.91 -15.50
N ALA A 120 -24.44 -3.84 -14.19
CA ALA A 120 -25.35 -3.26 -13.21
C ALA A 120 -25.62 -1.77 -13.50
N SER A 121 -24.55 -1.00 -13.68
CA SER A 121 -24.64 0.43 -13.97
C SER A 121 -25.30 0.71 -15.31
N PHE A 122 -25.02 -0.09 -16.35
CA PHE A 122 -25.65 0.09 -17.66
C PHE A 122 -27.14 -0.26 -17.63
N SER A 123 -27.50 -1.36 -16.97
CA SER A 123 -28.90 -1.77 -16.82
C SER A 123 -29.70 -0.72 -16.05
N LEU A 124 -29.15 -0.21 -14.95
CA LEU A 124 -29.82 0.81 -14.15
C LEU A 124 -29.92 2.15 -14.90
N TYR A 125 -28.88 2.54 -15.62
CA TYR A 125 -28.91 3.71 -16.50
C TYR A 125 -30.06 3.62 -17.52
N LEU A 126 -30.22 2.48 -18.20
CA LEU A 126 -31.27 2.33 -19.21
C LEU A 126 -32.69 2.40 -18.62
N ILE A 127 -32.87 1.95 -17.37
CA ILE A 127 -34.17 1.95 -16.69
C ILE A 127 -34.48 3.33 -16.12
N GLU A 128 -33.51 3.98 -15.47
CA GLU A 128 -33.73 5.20 -14.70
C GLU A 128 -33.47 6.48 -15.50
N LYS A 129 -32.85 6.43 -16.70
CA LYS A 129 -32.48 7.64 -17.46
C LYS A 129 -33.65 8.59 -17.75
N ASP A 130 -34.85 8.06 -17.93
CA ASP A 130 -36.03 8.85 -18.30
C ASP A 130 -36.87 9.24 -17.06
N GLU A 131 -36.87 8.42 -16.00
CA GLU A 131 -37.66 8.65 -14.77
C GLU A 131 -36.90 9.44 -13.70
N ASN A 132 -35.60 9.18 -13.54
CA ASN A 132 -34.70 9.91 -12.63
C ASN A 132 -33.45 10.43 -13.40
N PRO A 133 -33.62 11.49 -14.21
CA PRO A 133 -32.51 12.09 -14.95
C PRO A 133 -31.54 12.87 -14.04
N GLU A 134 -31.94 13.26 -12.83
CA GLU A 134 -31.05 13.94 -11.88
C GLU A 134 -29.94 13.01 -11.41
N ASP A 135 -30.26 11.76 -11.05
CA ASP A 135 -29.29 10.79 -10.55
C ASP A 135 -28.72 9.92 -11.67
N PHE A 136 -29.52 9.56 -12.68
CA PHE A 136 -29.13 8.61 -13.74
C PHE A 136 -29.10 9.22 -15.15
N GLY A 137 -29.05 10.54 -15.28
CA GLY A 137 -29.06 11.22 -16.59
C GLY A 137 -27.87 10.93 -17.50
N ASN A 138 -26.77 10.38 -16.97
CA ASN A 138 -25.66 9.90 -17.80
C ASN A 138 -25.04 8.61 -17.22
N PHE A 139 -24.35 7.86 -18.08
CA PHE A 139 -23.71 6.60 -17.68
C PHE A 139 -22.66 6.77 -16.59
N ALA A 140 -21.96 7.92 -16.51
CA ALA A 140 -20.95 8.16 -15.49
C ALA A 140 -21.58 8.25 -14.07
N LYS A 141 -22.77 8.85 -13.93
CA LYS A 141 -23.50 8.87 -12.66
C LYS A 141 -24.01 7.49 -12.26
N ALA A 142 -24.51 6.71 -13.22
CA ALA A 142 -24.90 5.31 -12.97
C ALA A 142 -23.69 4.43 -12.59
N LEU A 143 -22.52 4.70 -13.18
CA LEU A 143 -21.26 4.04 -12.82
C LEU A 143 -20.82 4.40 -11.40
N TYR A 144 -20.91 5.68 -11.03
CA TYR A 144 -20.65 6.16 -9.68
C TYR A 144 -21.55 5.45 -8.65
N TRP A 145 -22.85 5.37 -8.92
CA TRP A 145 -23.79 4.60 -8.10
C TRP A 145 -23.37 3.12 -7.96
N GLY A 146 -23.01 2.48 -9.07
CA GLY A 146 -22.58 1.08 -9.07
C GLY A 146 -21.33 0.86 -8.22
N VAL A 147 -20.34 1.75 -8.31
CA VAL A 147 -19.11 1.66 -7.51
C VAL A 147 -19.41 1.79 -6.02
N ILE A 148 -20.22 2.77 -5.62
CA ILE A 148 -20.57 3.02 -4.20
C ILE A 148 -21.41 1.89 -3.63
N THR A 149 -22.33 1.34 -4.42
CA THR A 149 -23.20 0.25 -4.00
C THR A 149 -22.43 -1.07 -3.89
N LEU A 150 -21.63 -1.42 -4.90
CA LEU A 150 -20.86 -2.69 -4.89
C LEU A 150 -19.72 -2.69 -3.88
N LEU A 151 -19.15 -1.53 -3.56
CA LEU A 151 -18.19 -1.37 -2.47
C LEU A 151 -18.86 -1.25 -1.09
N THR A 152 -20.18 -1.40 -1.00
CA THR A 152 -20.96 -1.33 0.25
C THR A 152 -20.81 0.00 1.02
N VAL A 153 -20.49 1.08 0.31
CA VAL A 153 -20.37 2.43 0.91
C VAL A 153 -21.75 3.03 1.13
N GLY A 154 -22.59 3.03 0.08
CA GLY A 154 -24.00 3.42 0.17
C GLY A 154 -24.25 4.84 0.70
N TYR A 155 -23.71 5.88 0.07
CA TYR A 155 -23.94 7.27 0.49
C TYR A 155 -25.41 7.69 0.46
N GLY A 156 -26.21 7.09 -0.44
CA GLY A 156 -27.64 7.41 -0.60
C GLY A 156 -27.91 8.71 -1.35
N ASP A 157 -26.89 9.26 -2.01
CA ASP A 157 -26.97 10.47 -2.84
C ASP A 157 -27.53 10.22 -4.24
N ALA A 158 -27.49 8.97 -4.72
CA ALA A 158 -28.18 8.52 -5.92
C ALA A 158 -28.87 7.18 -5.62
N THR A 159 -30.16 7.07 -5.92
CA THR A 159 -30.92 5.82 -5.71
C THR A 159 -31.96 5.63 -6.80
N PRO A 160 -32.16 4.40 -7.31
CA PRO A 160 -33.20 4.16 -8.30
C PRO A 160 -34.57 4.41 -7.69
N ASP A 161 -35.44 5.11 -8.41
CA ASP A 161 -36.79 5.43 -7.96
C ASP A 161 -37.79 4.39 -8.43
N THR A 162 -37.61 3.89 -9.65
CA THR A 162 -38.53 2.95 -10.28
C THR A 162 -38.52 1.60 -9.56
N TRP A 163 -39.66 0.91 -9.57
CA TRP A 163 -39.76 -0.44 -9.02
C TRP A 163 -38.84 -1.43 -9.73
N LEU A 164 -38.75 -1.34 -11.06
CA LEU A 164 -37.87 -2.18 -11.87
C LEU A 164 -36.40 -1.90 -11.59
N GLY A 165 -36.00 -0.63 -11.47
CA GLY A 165 -34.64 -0.23 -11.13
C GLY A 165 -34.25 -0.74 -9.74
N LYS A 166 -35.15 -0.67 -8.76
CA LYS A 166 -34.95 -1.24 -7.41
C LYS A 166 -34.75 -2.76 -7.46
N LEU A 167 -35.57 -3.50 -8.22
CA LEU A 167 -35.41 -4.96 -8.36
C LEU A 167 -34.06 -5.33 -9.00
N VAL A 168 -33.69 -4.64 -10.08
CA VAL A 168 -32.41 -4.83 -10.77
C VAL A 168 -31.25 -4.48 -9.85
N ALA A 169 -31.34 -3.35 -9.13
CA ALA A 169 -30.33 -2.92 -8.17
C ALA A 169 -30.14 -3.94 -7.05
N VAL A 170 -31.20 -4.50 -6.47
CA VAL A 170 -31.10 -5.55 -5.44
C VAL A 170 -30.44 -6.80 -6.01
N GLY A 171 -30.86 -7.26 -7.19
CA GLY A 171 -30.29 -8.44 -7.83
C GLY A 171 -28.79 -8.32 -8.11
N PHE A 172 -28.37 -7.20 -8.70
CA PHE A 172 -26.96 -6.94 -8.99
C PHE A 172 -26.15 -6.64 -7.72
N SER A 173 -26.74 -6.02 -6.70
CA SER A 173 -26.03 -5.77 -5.43
C SER A 173 -25.68 -7.07 -4.73
N LEU A 174 -26.62 -8.03 -4.63
CA LEU A 174 -26.37 -9.33 -4.00
C LEU A 174 -25.24 -10.11 -4.69
N LEU A 175 -25.25 -10.13 -6.03
CA LEU A 175 -24.23 -10.81 -6.81
C LEU A 175 -22.89 -10.05 -6.81
N GLY A 176 -22.92 -8.74 -7.05
CA GLY A 176 -21.72 -7.92 -7.22
C GLY A 176 -20.96 -7.73 -5.91
N ILE A 177 -21.63 -7.50 -4.78
CA ILE A 177 -20.98 -7.38 -3.46
C ILE A 177 -20.18 -8.64 -3.15
N SER A 178 -20.73 -9.82 -3.45
CA SER A 178 -20.05 -11.10 -3.23
C SER A 178 -18.69 -11.14 -3.95
N PHE A 179 -18.62 -10.71 -5.21
CA PHE A 179 -17.35 -10.71 -5.97
C PHE A 179 -16.35 -9.65 -5.51
N PHE A 180 -16.81 -8.46 -5.11
CA PHE A 180 -15.93 -7.40 -4.60
C PHE A 180 -15.35 -7.71 -3.22
N MET A 181 -16.01 -8.58 -2.44
CA MET A 181 -15.54 -9.00 -1.12
C MET A 181 -14.49 -10.13 -1.17
N LEU A 182 -14.47 -10.93 -2.26
CA LEU A 182 -13.54 -12.05 -2.43
C LEU A 182 -12.06 -11.65 -2.35
N PRO A 183 -11.57 -10.56 -2.96
CA PRO A 183 -10.17 -10.15 -2.83
C PRO A 183 -9.71 -9.97 -1.38
N ALA A 184 -10.57 -9.39 -0.52
CA ALA A 184 -10.26 -9.24 0.90
C ALA A 184 -10.17 -10.61 1.60
N GLY A 185 -11.08 -11.54 1.27
CA GLY A 185 -11.07 -12.91 1.79
C GLY A 185 -9.84 -13.72 1.36
N ILE A 186 -9.48 -13.67 0.08
CA ILE A 186 -8.31 -14.35 -0.51
C ILE A 186 -7.01 -13.83 0.11
N LEU A 187 -6.88 -12.50 0.24
CA LEU A 187 -5.70 -11.92 0.88
C LEU A 187 -5.64 -12.29 2.36
N GLY A 188 -6.76 -12.23 3.09
CA GLY A 188 -6.84 -12.58 4.49
C GLY A 188 -6.42 -14.02 4.77
N SER A 189 -6.96 -14.98 3.99
CA SER A 189 -6.59 -16.39 4.11
C SER A 189 -5.12 -16.64 3.69
N GLY A 190 -4.66 -16.00 2.61
CA GLY A 190 -3.26 -16.08 2.16
C GLY A 190 -2.26 -15.55 3.20
N PHE A 191 -2.61 -14.49 3.92
CA PHE A 191 -1.81 -14.00 5.05
C PHE A 191 -1.80 -14.99 6.23
N ALA A 192 -2.96 -15.52 6.61
CA ALA A 192 -3.08 -16.49 7.70
C ALA A 192 -2.22 -17.74 7.44
N LEU A 193 -2.32 -18.31 6.24
CA LEU A 193 -1.53 -19.47 5.82
C LEU A 193 -0.03 -19.19 5.88
N LYS A 194 0.39 -18.01 5.40
CA LYS A 194 1.80 -17.64 5.38
C LYS A 194 2.39 -17.39 6.76
N VAL A 195 1.61 -16.82 7.67
CA VAL A 195 1.99 -16.67 9.08
C VAL A 195 2.12 -18.04 9.75
N GLN A 196 1.19 -18.95 9.48
CA GLN A 196 1.23 -20.33 9.98
C GLN A 196 2.46 -21.10 9.45
N GLU A 197 2.77 -20.95 8.16
CA GLU A 197 3.94 -21.56 7.54
C GLU A 197 5.25 -21.02 8.14
N GLN A 198 5.34 -19.70 8.35
CA GLN A 198 6.51 -19.09 9.01
C GLN A 198 6.69 -19.58 10.45
N ALA A 199 5.60 -19.75 11.19
CA ALA A 199 5.67 -20.34 12.54
C ALA A 199 6.24 -21.75 12.49
N ARG A 200 5.75 -22.60 11.57
CA ARG A 200 6.24 -23.96 11.36
C ARG A 200 7.72 -24.00 10.97
N GLN A 201 8.15 -23.13 10.04
CA GLN A 201 9.56 -23.03 9.63
C GLN A 201 10.47 -22.57 10.77
N LYS A 202 10.02 -21.65 11.63
CA LYS A 202 10.78 -21.25 12.83
C LYS A 202 11.00 -22.41 13.79
N HIS A 203 10.01 -23.28 13.99
CA HIS A 203 10.16 -24.49 14.79
C HIS A 203 11.23 -25.44 14.21
N PHE A 204 11.25 -25.63 12.89
CA PHE A 204 12.29 -26.44 12.24
C PHE A 204 13.68 -25.78 12.26
N ALA A 205 13.77 -24.46 12.05
CA ALA A 205 15.04 -23.73 12.08
C ALA A 205 15.70 -23.76 13.46
N ARG A 206 14.92 -23.70 14.55
CA ARG A 206 15.44 -23.90 15.91
C ARG A 206 16.10 -25.27 16.11
N ARG A 207 15.65 -26.30 15.39
CA ARG A 207 16.28 -27.63 15.42
C ARG A 207 17.55 -27.75 14.56
N ARG A 208 17.79 -26.83 13.62
CA ARG A 208 19.00 -26.84 12.75
C ARG A 208 20.25 -26.30 13.43
N HIS A 209 20.12 -25.33 14.35
CA HIS A 209 21.27 -24.79 15.09
C HIS A 209 22.07 -25.85 15.89
N PRO A 210 21.44 -26.73 16.68
CA PRO A 210 22.19 -27.79 17.36
C PRO A 210 22.79 -28.82 16.39
N ALA A 211 22.13 -29.09 15.26
CA ALA A 211 22.65 -30.00 14.23
C ALA A 211 23.90 -29.44 13.52
N ALA A 212 23.93 -28.14 13.24
CA ALA A 212 25.12 -27.49 12.66
C ALA A 212 26.30 -27.47 13.63
N ALA A 213 26.04 -27.30 14.94
CA ALA A 213 27.07 -27.39 15.98
C ALA A 213 27.62 -28.83 16.11
N LEU A 214 26.76 -29.85 16.03
CA LEU A 214 27.16 -31.27 16.05
C LEU A 214 28.09 -31.67 14.89
N ILE A 215 27.97 -31.04 13.72
CA ILE A 215 28.84 -31.31 12.56
C ILE A 215 30.21 -30.63 12.71
N GLN A 216 30.29 -29.52 13.44
CA GLN A 216 31.53 -28.79 13.67
C GLN A 216 32.41 -29.38 14.78
N VAL A 217 31.82 -30.11 15.72
CA VAL A 217 32.56 -30.75 16.83
C VAL A 217 33.62 -31.77 16.33
N PRO A 218 33.29 -32.74 15.45
CA PRO A 218 34.28 -33.71 14.98
C PRO A 218 35.34 -33.11 14.04
N SER A 219 35.11 -31.96 13.41
CA SER A 219 36.12 -31.32 12.55
C SER A 219 37.17 -30.54 13.33
N ILE A 220 36.94 -30.27 14.62
CA ILE A 220 37.93 -29.65 15.52
C ILE A 220 38.81 -30.73 16.17
N GLU A 221 38.26 -31.91 16.49
CA GLU A 221 39.02 -33.04 17.06
C GLU A 221 39.98 -33.71 16.05
N TYR A 222 39.74 -33.61 14.75
CA TYR A 222 40.64 -34.18 13.72
C TYR A 222 41.87 -33.30 13.39
N ASN A 223 41.99 -32.11 14.00
CA ASN A 223 43.08 -31.16 13.72
C ASN A 223 43.94 -30.86 14.97
N THR A 224 43.87 -31.73 15.98
CA THR A 224 44.76 -31.79 17.17
C THR A 224 45.40 -33.16 17.22
#